data_AF-A0A2G5ZDQ8-F1
#
_entry.id   AF-A0A2G5ZDQ8-F1
#
_cell.length_a   1.000
_cell.length_b   1.000
_cell.length_c   1.000
_cell.angle_alpha   90.00
_cell.angle_beta   90.00
_cell.angle_gamma   90.00
#
_symmetry.space_group_name_H-M   'P 1'
#
loop_
_entity.id
_entity.type
_entity.pdbx_description
1 polymer ?
#
loop_
_entity_poly.entity_id
_entity_poly.type
_entity_poly.pdbx_seq_one_letter_code
_entity_poly.pdbx_strand_id
1 'polypeptide(L)' 'MSDKSTLAVILLAIPILIAVFIIINPNILLSGGYELALDGYVISRTLMIIFVLSLLFKLGLFLVEQKDK' A
#
# COMPACT_ATOMS: atom_id res chain seq x y z
N MET A 1 -2.13 19.52 14.76
CA MET A 1 -1.14 18.62 14.15
C MET A 1 -0.01 19.48 13.60
N SER A 2 1.24 19.24 14.00
CA SER A 2 2.42 19.96 13.47
C SER A 2 2.56 19.69 11.97
N ASP A 3 3.13 20.63 11.19
CA ASP A 3 3.39 20.46 9.75
C ASP A 3 4.17 19.16 9.44
N LYS A 4 5.06 18.73 10.35
CA LYS A 4 5.77 17.44 10.26
C LYS A 4 4.86 16.22 10.39
N SER A 5 3.84 16.30 11.25
CA SER A 5 2.84 15.24 11.46
C SER A 5 2.00 15.05 10.20
N THR A 6 1.53 16.15 9.61
CA THR A 6 0.74 16.16 8.37
C THR A 6 1.54 15.59 7.20
N LEU A 7 2.81 15.99 7.04
CA LEU A 7 3.70 15.46 6.00
C LEU A 7 3.89 13.94 6.12
N ALA A 8 4.11 13.42 7.33
CA ALA A 8 4.29 11.98 7.54
C ALA A 8 3.02 11.17 7.24
N VAL A 9 1.83 11.69 7.59
CA VAL A 9 0.56 11.05 7.22
C VAL A 9 0.37 11.03 5.71
N ILE A 10 0.65 12.13 5.01
CA ILE A 10 0.58 12.20 3.54
C ILE A 10 1.56 11.21 2.90
N LEU A 11 2.79 11.16 3.41
CA LEU A 11 3.84 10.27 2.89
C LEU A 11 3.51 8.78 3.07
N LEU A 12 2.72 8.43 4.09
CA LEU A 12 2.22 7.07 4.30
C LEU A 12 0.91 6.79 3.54
N ALA A 13 0.04 7.79 3.36
CA ALA A 13 -1.23 7.64 2.66
C ALA A 13 -1.05 7.42 1.14
N ILE A 14 -0.10 8.11 0.51
CA ILE A 14 0.19 7.98 -0.93
C ILE A 14 0.51 6.53 -1.34
N PRO A 15 1.46 5.81 -0.71
CA PRO A 15 1.76 4.42 -1.10
C PRO A 15 0.59 3.47 -0.84
N ILE A 16 -0.25 3.73 0.17
CA ILE A 16 -1.48 2.96 0.40
C ILE A 16 -2.46 3.15 -0.75
N LEU A 17 -2.70 4.40 -1.19
CA LEU A 17 -3.58 4.71 -2.31
C LEU A 17 -3.09 4.07 -3.61
N ILE A 18 -1.79 4.16 -3.89
CA ILE A 18 -1.17 3.53 -5.07
C ILE A 18 -1.40 2.02 -5.03
N ALA A 19 -1.15 1.38 -3.90
CA ALA A 19 -1.27 -0.07 -3.80
C ALA A 19 -2.73 -0.54 -3.89
N VAL A 20 -3.68 0.17 -3.27
CA VAL A 20 -5.12 -0.11 -3.46
C VAL A 20 -5.51 0.03 -4.93
N PHE A 21 -5.01 1.08 -5.60
CA PHE A 21 -5.26 1.30 -7.03
C PHE A 21 -4.74 0.14 -7.90
N ILE A 22 -3.54 -0.38 -7.62
CA ILE A 22 -2.98 -1.52 -8.37
C ILE A 22 -3.74 -2.82 -8.04
N ILE A 23 -4.22 -3.02 -6.80
CA ILE A 23 -5.04 -4.18 -6.42
C ILE A 23 -6.37 -4.21 -7.21
N ILE A 24 -7.01 -3.05 -7.38
CA ILE A 24 -8.28 -2.91 -8.11
C ILE A 24 -8.07 -3.02 -9.63
N ASN A 25 -6.89 -2.59 -10.11
CA ASN A 25 -6.53 -2.61 -11.53
C ASN A 25 -5.37 -3.60 -11.79
N PRO A 26 -5.60 -4.91 -11.63
CA PRO A 26 -4.55 -5.91 -11.76
C PRO A 26 -3.91 -5.96 -13.16
N ASN A 27 -4.63 -5.49 -14.18
CA ASN A 27 -4.12 -5.36 -15.55
C ASN A 27 -2.92 -4.41 -15.64
N ILE A 28 -2.70 -3.53 -14.65
CA ILE A 28 -1.50 -2.68 -14.57
C ILE A 28 -0.26 -3.51 -14.26
N LEU A 29 -0.41 -4.61 -13.51
CA LEU A 29 0.68 -5.54 -13.20
C LEU A 29 0.95 -6.51 -14.34
N LEU A 30 -0.07 -6.81 -15.15
CA LEU A 30 0.00 -7.75 -16.25
C LEU A 30 0.14 -6.97 -17.56
N SER A 31 1.39 -6.68 -17.95
CA SER A 31 1.67 -6.27 -19.33
C SER A 31 1.35 -7.44 -20.27
N GLY A 32 0.72 -7.13 -21.41
CA GLY A 32 0.20 -8.14 -22.35
C GLY A 32 1.24 -9.19 -22.71
N GLY A 33 0.90 -10.47 -22.51
CA GLY A 33 1.79 -11.62 -22.71
C GLY A 33 2.02 -12.49 -21.46
N TYR A 34 1.69 -12.00 -20.26
CA TYR A 34 1.81 -12.75 -19.00
C TYR A 34 0.53 -13.49 -18.59
N GLU A 35 -0.44 -13.65 -19.49
CA GLU A 35 -1.74 -14.32 -19.23
C GLU A 35 -1.57 -15.77 -18.76
N LEU A 36 -0.45 -16.41 -19.11
CA LEU A 36 -0.09 -17.78 -18.72
C LEU A 36 0.66 -17.87 -17.38
N ALA A 37 1.17 -16.75 -16.85
CA ALA A 37 1.95 -16.71 -15.60
C ALA A 37 1.05 -16.50 -14.37
N LEU A 38 -0.01 -17.31 -14.29
CA LEU A 38 -1.06 -17.18 -13.27
C LEU A 38 -0.50 -17.25 -11.84
N ASP A 39 0.49 -18.11 -11.62
CA ASP A 39 1.14 -18.26 -10.30
C ASP A 39 1.91 -17.00 -9.89
N GLY A 40 2.64 -16.39 -10.81
CA GLY A 40 3.38 -15.15 -10.57
C GLY A 40 2.44 -13.99 -10.25
N TYR A 41 1.27 -13.97 -10.89
CA TYR A 41 0.22 -12.99 -10.61
C TYR A 41 -0.36 -13.15 -9.20
N VAL A 42 -0.72 -14.37 -8.80
CA VAL A 42 -1.29 -14.66 -7.47
C VAL A 42 -0.30 -14.30 -6.36
N ILE A 43 0.98 -14.67 -6.52
CA ILE A 43 2.03 -14.33 -5.55
C ILE A 43 2.22 -12.81 -5.46
N SER A 44 2.35 -12.12 -6.60
CA SER A 44 2.55 -10.67 -6.64
C SER A 44 1.39 -9.91 -5.99
N ARG A 45 0.15 -10.33 -6.27
CA ARG A 45 -1.05 -9.74 -5.66
C ARG A 45 -1.08 -9.96 -4.14
N THR A 46 -0.73 -11.17 -3.71
CA THR A 46 -0.69 -11.53 -2.28
C THR A 46 0.36 -10.71 -1.53
N LEU A 47 1.57 -10.60 -2.09
CA LEU A 47 2.64 -9.77 -1.52
C LEU A 47 2.22 -8.31 -1.42
N MET A 48 1.58 -7.77 -2.46
CA MET A 48 1.12 -6.39 -2.43
C MET A 48 0.09 -6.15 -1.33
N ILE A 49 -0.88 -7.06 -1.14
CA ILE A 49 -1.86 -6.99 -0.05
C ILE A 49 -1.16 -7.00 1.32
N ILE A 50 -0.18 -7.89 1.53
CA ILE A 50 0.59 -7.96 2.79
C ILE A 50 1.32 -6.64 3.04
N PHE A 51 1.97 -6.08 2.01
CA PHE A 51 2.66 -4.80 2.15
C PHE A 51 1.70 -3.66 2.50
N VAL A 52 0.51 -3.62 1.90
CA VAL A 52 -0.54 -2.61 2.22
C VAL A 52 -0.99 -2.73 3.66
N LEU A 53 -1.29 -3.94 4.13
CA LEU A 53 -1.66 -4.20 5.52
C LEU A 53 -0.55 -3.74 6.48
N SER A 54 0.71 -4.01 6.15
CA SER A 54 1.84 -3.57 6.97
C SER A 54 1.99 -2.05 7.01
N LEU A 55 1.74 -1.36 5.90
CA LEU A 55 1.77 0.11 5.81
C LEU A 55 0.63 0.74 6.58
N LEU A 56 -0.59 0.20 6.47
CA LEU A 56 -1.75 0.62 7.25
C LEU A 56 -1.50 0.46 8.75
N PHE A 57 -0.91 -0.66 9.17
CA PHE A 57 -0.56 -0.88 10.57
C PHE A 57 0.46 0.14 11.08
N LYS A 58 1.53 0.41 10.32
CA LYS A 58 2.51 1.44 10.66
C LYS A 58 1.89 2.84 10.70
N LEU A 59 0.98 3.16 9.78
CA LEU A 59 0.25 4.43 9.78
C LEU A 59 -0.61 4.56 11.05
N GLY A 60 -1.31 3.49 11.43
CA GLY A 60 -2.07 3.44 12.68
C GLY A 60 -1.20 3.68 13.91
N LEU A 61 -0.06 2.99 14.02
CA LEU A 61 0.90 3.21 15.11
C LEU A 61 1.40 4.65 15.16
N PHE A 62 1.78 5.21 14.01
CA PHE A 62 2.26 6.59 13.92
C PHE A 62 1.20 7.62 14.37
N LEU A 63 -0.07 7.39 14.03
CA LEU A 63 -1.18 8.25 14.48
C LEU A 63 -1.40 8.15 15.99
N VAL A 64 -1.28 6.95 16.57
CA VAL A 64 -1.42 6.74 18.02
C VAL A 64 -0.27 7.39 18.80
N GLU A 65 0.98 7.20 18.36
CA GLU A 65 2.15 7.83 18.98
C GLU A 65 2.10 9.37 18.98
N GLN A 66 1.43 9.97 18.00
CA GLN A 66 1.23 11.42 17.95
C GLN A 66 0.02 11.92 18.71
N LYS A 67 -0.85 11.03 19.17
CA LYS A 67 -1.96 11.38 20.07
C LYS A 67 -1.50 11.40 21.53
N ASP A 68 -0.53 10.56 21.90
CA ASP A 68 0.06 10.49 23.24
C ASP A 68 1.18 11.53 23.49
N LYS A 69 1.53 12.35 22.49
CA LYS A 69 2.44 13.50 22.60
C LYS A 69 1.67 14.82 22.48
#